data_AF-A0AAU2G689-F1
#
_entry.id   AF-A0AAU2G689-F1
#
_cell.length_a   1.000
_cell.length_b   1.000
_cell.length_c   1.000
_cell.angle_alpha   90.00
_cell.angle_beta   90.00
_cell.angle_gamma   90.00
#
_symmetry.space_group_name_H-M   'P 1'
#
loop_
_entity.id
_entity.type
_entity.pdbx_description
1 polymer ?
#
loop_
_entity_poly.entity_id
_entity_poly.type
_entity_poly.pdbx_seq_one_letter_code
_entity_poly.pdbx_strand_id
1 'polypeptide(L)'
;MRYATFGHRTGLRVSEYALGTANFGTGWGAGAEPDEARRIFDRFAEAGGTFLDTADTYQFGERGPQGGADSEALGHGQEGRHSDLGAVVHTESTGQKSAVVDAVLAIAEEIGVTPAQVSVAWVRERAARSRASLIPIIGPRSLTQLDSYLGALDVQLTPEQFARLSEVSAVALGVPHEAIAGSLSGIQGGNTSCIIAPAAVG
;
A
#
# COMPACT_ATOMS: atom_id res chain seq x y z
N MET A 1 -4.21 17.63 6.16
CA MET A 1 -3.12 16.62 6.13
C MET A 1 -2.65 16.32 7.54
N ARG A 2 -2.19 15.09 7.81
CA ARG A 2 -1.45 14.70 9.02
C ARG A 2 0.04 14.52 8.69
N TYR A 3 0.92 14.55 9.68
CA TYR A 3 2.38 14.54 9.46
C TYR A 3 3.10 13.53 10.34
N ALA A 4 4.01 12.77 9.74
CA ALA A 4 4.88 11.80 10.41
C ALA A 4 6.35 12.24 10.36
N THR A 5 7.17 11.72 11.27
CA THR A 5 8.63 11.92 11.24
C THR A 5 9.25 10.95 10.24
N PHE A 6 9.98 11.48 9.26
CA PHE A 6 10.67 10.68 8.24
C PHE A 6 11.92 10.04 8.82
N GLY A 7 11.86 8.75 9.16
CA GLY A 7 12.92 8.06 9.90
C GLY A 7 12.98 8.47 11.39
N HIS A 8 13.75 7.73 12.18
CA HIS A 8 13.71 7.84 13.65
C HIS A 8 14.53 9.00 14.23
N ARG A 9 15.46 9.57 13.47
CA ARG A 9 16.49 10.49 13.99
C ARG A 9 16.68 11.77 13.18
N THR A 10 15.88 11.97 12.14
CA THR A 10 16.05 13.12 11.24
C THR A 10 15.38 14.39 11.78
N GLY A 11 14.31 14.25 12.57
CA GLY A 11 13.44 15.36 12.98
C GLY A 11 12.61 15.96 11.83
N LEU A 12 12.77 15.47 10.60
CA LEU A 12 12.06 15.96 9.43
C LEU A 12 10.61 15.49 9.47
N ARG A 13 9.67 16.44 9.43
CA ARG A 13 8.23 16.14 9.34
C ARG A 13 7.79 16.22 7.89
N VAL A 14 7.10 15.17 7.45
CA VAL A 14 6.53 15.05 6.11
C VAL A 14 5.06 14.65 6.21
N SER A 15 4.29 14.88 5.15
CA SER A 15 2.90 14.39 5.10
C SER A 15 2.85 12.89 5.31
N GLU A 16 1.81 12.41 6.00
CA GLU A 16 1.62 10.98 6.31
C GLU A 16 1.42 10.12 5.05
N TYR A 17 1.18 10.75 3.91
CA TYR A 17 1.27 10.14 2.59
C TYR A 17 2.38 10.77 1.77
N ALA A 18 3.04 9.94 0.97
CA ALA A 18 3.79 10.38 -0.20
C ALA A 18 2.89 10.30 -1.44
N LEU A 19 2.85 11.36 -2.25
CA LEU A 19 2.18 11.33 -3.54
C LEU A 19 3.11 10.70 -4.57
N GLY A 20 2.77 9.48 -5.01
CA GLY A 20 3.47 8.78 -6.07
C GLY A 20 3.04 9.28 -7.45
N THR A 21 3.98 9.78 -8.23
CA THR A 21 3.72 10.34 -9.57
C THR A 21 3.88 9.30 -10.69
N ALA A 22 4.03 8.01 -10.37
CA ALA A 22 4.16 6.95 -11.36
C ALA A 22 2.97 6.88 -12.33
N ASN A 23 1.77 7.29 -11.88
CA ASN A 23 0.56 7.32 -12.72
C ASN A 23 0.32 8.69 -13.38
N PHE A 24 1.26 9.65 -13.30
CA PHE A 24 1.11 10.96 -13.96
C PHE A 24 1.68 10.87 -15.37
N GLY A 25 0.79 10.74 -16.35
CA GLY A 25 1.11 10.44 -17.74
C GLY A 25 0.40 9.19 -18.24
N THR A 26 0.50 8.95 -19.55
CA THR A 26 -0.17 7.81 -20.22
C THR A 26 0.76 6.94 -21.06
N GLY A 27 2.08 7.15 -20.95
CA GLY A 27 3.10 6.37 -21.66
C GLY A 27 3.00 4.85 -21.46
N TRP A 28 2.57 4.38 -20.28
CA TRP A 28 2.35 2.94 -20.01
C TRP A 28 0.99 2.40 -20.49
N GLY A 29 0.22 3.17 -21.25
CA GLY A 29 -1.13 2.80 -21.72
C GLY A 29 -2.24 3.04 -20.70
N ALA A 30 -1.90 3.42 -19.46
CA ALA A 30 -2.86 3.83 -18.43
C ALA A 30 -2.21 4.83 -17.45
N GLY A 31 -3.01 5.80 -16.99
CA GLY A 31 -2.60 6.78 -16.00
C GLY A 31 -3.51 8.02 -16.03
N ALA A 32 -3.00 9.16 -15.56
CA ALA A 32 -3.68 10.44 -15.55
C ALA A 32 -3.10 11.34 -16.64
N GLU A 33 -3.96 11.87 -17.51
CA GLU A 33 -3.58 12.90 -18.48
C GLU A 33 -2.99 14.14 -17.79
N PRO A 34 -2.13 14.93 -18.48
CA PRO A 34 -1.40 16.04 -17.86
C PRO A 34 -2.27 17.03 -17.06
N ASP A 35 -3.47 17.37 -17.57
CA ASP A 35 -4.39 18.25 -16.87
C ASP A 35 -4.97 17.64 -15.59
N GLU A 36 -5.28 16.34 -15.61
CA GLU A 36 -5.77 15.63 -14.42
C GLU A 36 -4.64 15.41 -13.42
N ALA A 37 -3.43 15.06 -13.88
CA ALA A 37 -2.23 14.97 -13.04
C ALA A 37 -1.95 16.29 -12.32
N ARG A 38 -2.05 17.43 -13.03
CA ARG A 38 -1.91 18.76 -12.42
C ARG A 38 -2.98 19.01 -11.36
N ARG A 39 -4.24 18.68 -11.63
CA ARG A 39 -5.32 18.82 -10.64
C ARG A 39 -5.08 17.96 -9.39
N ILE A 40 -4.61 16.72 -9.56
CA ILE A 40 -4.26 15.82 -8.46
C ILE A 40 -3.13 16.44 -7.62
N PHE A 41 -2.08 16.95 -8.28
CA PHE A 41 -0.98 17.61 -7.60
C PHE A 41 -1.45 18.83 -6.80
N ASP A 42 -2.20 19.73 -7.43
CA ASP A 42 -2.72 20.95 -6.80
C ASP A 42 -3.59 20.59 -5.59
N ARG A 43 -4.52 19.64 -5.74
CA ARG A 43 -5.40 19.17 -4.67
C ARG A 43 -4.64 18.55 -3.49
N PHE A 44 -3.55 17.82 -3.77
CA PHE A 44 -2.69 17.24 -2.73
C PHE A 44 -1.91 18.32 -1.98
N ALA A 45 -1.37 19.31 -2.70
CA ALA A 45 -0.70 20.46 -2.11
C ALA A 45 -1.67 21.29 -1.23
N GLU A 46 -2.88 21.58 -1.73
CA GLU A 46 -3.95 22.25 -0.98
C GLU A 46 -4.36 21.50 0.30
N ALA A 47 -4.32 20.16 0.28
CA ALA A 47 -4.58 19.35 1.46
C ALA A 47 -3.50 19.50 2.55
N GLY A 48 -2.33 20.05 2.20
CA GLY A 48 -1.12 20.17 3.03
C GLY A 48 -0.06 19.10 2.74
N GLY A 49 -0.13 18.42 1.59
CA GLY A 49 0.84 17.41 1.17
C GLY A 49 2.24 18.01 0.97
N THR A 50 3.28 17.30 1.44
CA THR A 50 4.68 17.79 1.42
C THR A 50 5.70 16.75 0.98
N PHE A 51 5.25 15.51 0.70
CA PHE A 51 6.13 14.42 0.31
C PHE A 51 5.71 13.86 -1.04
N LEU A 52 6.65 13.83 -1.97
CA LEU A 52 6.46 13.41 -3.35
C LEU A 52 7.42 12.26 -3.64
N ASP A 53 6.90 11.24 -4.32
CA ASP A 53 7.66 10.12 -4.85
C ASP A 53 7.61 10.19 -6.38
N THR A 54 8.78 10.30 -7.02
CA THR A 54 8.90 10.53 -8.46
C THR A 54 10.19 9.91 -9.01
N ALA A 55 10.22 9.63 -10.31
CA ALA A 55 11.40 9.14 -11.02
C ALA A 55 11.37 9.57 -12.50
N ASP A 56 12.54 9.76 -13.08
CA ASP A 56 12.74 10.09 -14.51
C ASP A 56 12.24 8.98 -15.46
N THR A 57 12.24 7.74 -14.99
CA THR A 57 11.77 6.57 -15.75
C THR A 57 10.26 6.38 -15.75
N TYR A 58 9.52 7.06 -14.87
CA TYR A 58 8.06 6.97 -14.85
C TYR A 58 7.48 7.45 -16.17
N GLN A 59 6.52 6.70 -16.71
CA GLN A 59 5.88 6.98 -18.01
C GLN A 59 6.90 7.15 -19.16
N PHE A 60 8.02 6.42 -19.08
CA PHE A 60 9.14 6.50 -20.03
C PHE A 60 9.80 7.89 -20.14
N GLY A 61 9.71 8.68 -19.07
CA GLY A 61 10.22 10.05 -19.01
C GLY A 61 9.50 11.03 -19.94
N GLU A 62 8.29 10.66 -20.41
CA GLU A 62 7.43 11.37 -21.38
C GLU A 62 8.20 12.11 -22.49
N ARG A 63 9.21 11.44 -23.07
CA ARG A 63 9.63 11.76 -24.44
C ARG A 63 8.45 11.40 -25.35
N GLY A 64 8.03 12.32 -26.23
CA GLY A 64 7.01 12.09 -27.26
C GLY A 64 7.29 10.81 -28.07
N PRO A 65 6.31 10.31 -28.85
CA PRO A 65 6.26 8.92 -29.28
C PRO A 65 7.52 8.53 -30.07
N GLN A 66 8.45 7.83 -29.43
CA GLN A 66 9.43 7.01 -30.12
C GLN A 66 8.76 5.66 -30.40
N GLY A 67 8.12 5.56 -31.56
CA GLY A 67 7.80 4.26 -32.13
C GLY A 67 9.10 3.49 -32.35
N GLY A 68 9.16 2.27 -31.81
CA GLY A 68 10.23 1.33 -32.08
C GLY A 68 10.25 0.23 -31.04
N ALA A 69 9.64 -0.92 -31.40
CA ALA A 69 9.75 -2.26 -30.80
C ALA A 69 10.01 -2.24 -29.29
N ASP A 70 8.99 -2.29 -28.43
CA ASP A 70 8.55 -3.55 -27.79
C ASP A 70 7.09 -3.44 -27.26
N SER A 71 6.20 -2.79 -28.01
CA SER A 71 4.83 -2.45 -27.59
C SER A 71 3.85 -3.64 -27.43
N GLU A 72 4.34 -4.86 -27.26
CA GLU A 72 3.51 -6.04 -26.95
C GLU A 72 3.50 -6.40 -25.45
N ALA A 73 4.19 -5.65 -24.58
CA ALA A 73 4.35 -6.04 -23.17
C ALA A 73 3.30 -5.49 -22.18
N LEU A 74 2.44 -4.53 -22.56
CA LEU A 74 1.46 -3.95 -21.64
C LEU A 74 0.08 -3.90 -22.33
N GLY A 75 -0.77 -4.85 -21.94
CA GLY A 75 -2.06 -5.11 -22.55
C GLY A 75 -3.05 -3.96 -22.37
N HIS A 76 -3.83 -3.69 -23.41
CA HIS A 76 -4.94 -2.75 -23.37
C HIS A 76 -6.16 -3.44 -22.74
N GLY A 77 -6.27 -3.38 -21.41
CA GLY A 77 -7.40 -3.93 -20.66
C GLY A 77 -8.15 -2.85 -19.87
N GLN A 78 -9.48 -2.78 -20.06
CA GLN A 78 -10.41 -2.04 -19.20
C GLN A 78 -10.65 -2.76 -17.84
N GLU A 79 -9.88 -3.80 -17.54
CA GLU A 79 -9.87 -4.54 -16.27
C GLU A 79 -8.70 -4.05 -15.41
N GLY A 80 -9.00 -3.24 -14.39
CA GLY A 80 -7.96 -2.55 -13.62
C GLY A 80 -6.98 -3.47 -12.90
N ARG A 81 -5.72 -3.02 -12.78
CA ARG A 81 -4.61 -3.40 -11.85
C ARG A 81 -4.33 -4.88 -11.53
N HIS A 82 -5.17 -5.84 -11.87
CA HIS A 82 -5.02 -7.23 -11.50
C HIS A 82 -4.22 -8.04 -12.53
N SER A 83 -4.18 -7.60 -13.79
CA SER A 83 -3.49 -8.28 -14.90
C SER A 83 -2.04 -7.83 -15.11
N ASP A 84 -1.75 -6.51 -15.06
CA ASP A 84 -0.52 -5.97 -15.67
C ASP A 84 0.62 -5.62 -14.70
N LEU A 85 0.48 -5.92 -13.40
CA LEU A 85 1.52 -5.70 -12.38
C LEU A 85 2.13 -7.02 -11.85
N GLY A 86 2.36 -7.99 -12.74
CA GLY A 86 2.97 -9.28 -12.39
C GLY A 86 4.35 -9.19 -11.72
N ALA A 87 5.01 -8.03 -11.76
CA ALA A 87 6.28 -7.78 -11.07
C ALA A 87 6.13 -7.24 -9.63
N VAL A 88 4.95 -6.76 -9.22
CA VAL A 88 4.71 -6.11 -7.91
C VAL A 88 3.73 -6.91 -7.05
N VAL A 89 2.83 -7.69 -7.66
CA VAL A 89 1.87 -8.54 -6.94
C VAL A 89 2.37 -9.98 -6.99
N HIS A 90 2.96 -10.44 -5.88
CA HIS A 90 3.38 -11.83 -5.72
C HIS A 90 2.19 -12.80 -5.87
N THR A 91 2.50 -14.01 -6.33
CA THR A 91 1.58 -15.10 -6.64
C THR A 91 0.76 -15.55 -5.43
N GLU A 92 -0.37 -14.91 -5.18
CA GLU A 92 -1.35 -15.34 -4.17
C GLU A 92 -2.43 -16.24 -4.78
N SER A 93 -2.93 -17.20 -3.99
CA SER A 93 -4.05 -18.06 -4.39
C SER A 93 -5.33 -17.23 -4.55
N THR A 94 -6.15 -17.56 -5.56
CA THR A 94 -7.41 -16.86 -5.85
C THR A 94 -8.34 -16.77 -4.63
N GLY A 95 -8.35 -17.78 -3.75
CA GLY A 95 -9.20 -17.80 -2.56
C GLY A 95 -8.86 -16.74 -1.52
N GLN A 96 -7.56 -16.49 -1.30
CA GLN A 96 -7.13 -15.45 -0.36
C GLN A 96 -7.49 -14.05 -0.88
N LYS A 97 -7.28 -13.80 -2.18
CA LYS A 97 -7.65 -12.53 -2.81
C LYS A 97 -9.12 -12.21 -2.62
N SER A 98 -10.01 -13.19 -2.85
CA SER A 98 -11.44 -13.02 -2.60
C SER A 98 -11.73 -12.71 -1.14
N ALA A 99 -11.14 -13.45 -0.19
CA ALA A 99 -11.35 -13.22 1.24
C ALA A 99 -10.90 -11.82 1.70
N VAL A 100 -9.79 -11.32 1.16
CA VAL A 100 -9.32 -9.94 1.41
C VAL A 100 -10.32 -8.93 0.89
N VAL A 101 -10.80 -9.08 -0.35
CA VAL A 101 -11.79 -8.18 -0.95
C VAL A 101 -13.10 -8.20 -0.15
N ASP A 102 -13.59 -9.38 0.22
CA ASP A 102 -14.82 -9.54 1.01
C ASP A 102 -14.70 -8.86 2.39
N ALA A 103 -13.56 -9.00 3.06
CA ALA A 103 -13.32 -8.37 4.35
C ALA A 103 -13.27 -6.84 4.24
N VAL A 104 -12.60 -6.30 3.22
CA VAL A 104 -12.54 -4.85 2.97
C VAL A 104 -13.93 -4.29 2.67
N LEU A 105 -14.71 -4.97 1.81
CA LEU A 105 -16.07 -4.55 1.48
C LEU A 105 -16.99 -4.57 2.70
N ALA A 106 -16.95 -5.65 3.50
CA ALA A 106 -17.77 -5.76 4.71
C ALA A 106 -17.45 -4.64 5.71
N ILE A 107 -16.17 -4.37 5.97
CA ILE A 107 -15.78 -3.29 6.90
C ILE A 107 -16.16 -1.91 6.34
N ALA A 108 -16.04 -1.71 5.04
CA ALA A 108 -16.44 -0.47 4.37
C ALA A 108 -17.94 -0.19 4.58
N GLU A 109 -18.78 -1.22 4.48
CA GLU A 109 -20.22 -1.14 4.79
C GLU A 109 -20.48 -0.90 6.28
N GLU A 110 -19.78 -1.61 7.17
CA GLU A 110 -19.92 -1.47 8.63
C GLU A 110 -19.69 -0.03 9.11
N ILE A 111 -18.70 0.67 8.55
CA ILE A 111 -18.31 2.03 9.00
C ILE A 111 -18.74 3.14 8.04
N GLY A 112 -19.39 2.81 6.92
CA GLY A 112 -19.96 3.77 5.98
C GLY A 112 -18.92 4.57 5.17
N VAL A 113 -17.82 3.93 4.76
CA VAL A 113 -16.75 4.57 3.97
C VAL A 113 -16.44 3.76 2.71
N THR A 114 -15.58 4.26 1.83
CA THR A 114 -15.18 3.53 0.62
C THR A 114 -14.21 2.38 0.92
N PRO A 115 -14.19 1.30 0.12
CA PRO A 115 -13.19 0.24 0.22
C PRO A 115 -11.74 0.76 0.15
N ALA A 116 -11.50 1.78 -0.68
CA ALA A 116 -10.19 2.43 -0.77
C ALA A 116 -9.78 3.10 0.55
N GLN A 117 -10.74 3.73 1.25
CA GLN A 117 -10.49 4.33 2.56
C GLN A 117 -10.14 3.28 3.61
N VAL A 118 -10.86 2.15 3.64
CA VAL A 118 -10.54 1.03 4.55
C VAL A 118 -9.14 0.50 4.29
N SER A 119 -8.79 0.22 3.04
CA SER A 119 -7.46 -0.31 2.68
C SER A 119 -6.33 0.64 3.10
N VAL A 120 -6.47 1.95 2.85
CA VAL A 120 -5.45 2.92 3.24
C VAL A 120 -5.40 3.10 4.76
N ALA A 121 -6.54 3.11 5.44
CA ALA A 121 -6.60 3.17 6.90
C ALA A 121 -5.89 1.96 7.56
N TRP A 122 -6.03 0.76 6.99
CA TRP A 122 -5.31 -0.43 7.46
C TRP A 122 -3.80 -0.31 7.30
N VAL A 123 -3.32 0.18 6.14
CA VAL A 123 -1.87 0.40 5.93
C VAL A 123 -1.33 1.44 6.92
N ARG A 124 -2.10 2.51 7.20
CA ARG A 124 -1.72 3.52 8.19
C ARG A 124 -1.68 2.97 9.62
N GLU A 125 -2.66 2.15 10.00
CA GLU A 125 -2.68 1.50 11.31
C GLU A 125 -1.48 0.55 11.45
N ARG A 126 -1.14 -0.19 10.39
CA ARG A 126 0.08 -1.00 10.34
C ARG A 126 1.35 -0.15 10.46
N ALA A 127 1.38 1.03 9.84
CA ALA A 127 2.48 1.98 9.97
C ALA A 127 2.62 2.52 11.41
N ALA A 128 1.51 2.86 12.06
CA ALA A 128 1.49 3.32 13.45
C ALA A 128 1.99 2.24 14.43
N ARG A 129 1.74 0.96 14.13
CA ARG A 129 2.22 -0.19 14.93
C ARG A 129 3.64 -0.64 14.59
N SER A 130 4.21 -0.12 13.52
CA SER A 130 5.55 -0.50 13.07
C SER A 130 6.63 0.23 13.85
N ARG A 131 7.70 -0.49 14.19
CA ARG A 131 8.91 0.13 14.75
C ARG A 131 9.70 0.91 13.71
N ALA A 132 9.56 0.58 12.43
CA ALA A 132 10.12 1.35 11.33
C ALA A 132 9.15 2.47 10.92
N SER A 133 9.66 3.66 10.62
CA SER A 133 8.88 4.71 9.96
C SER A 133 8.39 4.19 8.61
N LEU A 134 7.07 4.04 8.46
CA LEU A 134 6.41 3.61 7.24
C LEU A 134 5.50 4.74 6.76
N ILE A 135 5.72 5.20 5.53
CA ILE A 135 4.91 6.25 4.89
C ILE A 135 4.33 5.65 3.60
N PRO A 136 3.00 5.47 3.52
CA PRO A 136 2.37 4.93 2.32
C PRO A 136 2.55 5.87 1.13
N ILE A 137 2.97 5.31 -0.02
CA ILE A 137 2.94 6.00 -1.31
C ILE A 137 1.57 5.77 -1.93
N ILE A 138 0.80 6.84 -2.16
CA ILE A 138 -0.49 6.78 -2.83
C ILE A 138 -0.33 7.17 -4.30
N GLY A 139 -0.95 6.40 -5.20
CA GLY A 139 -0.88 6.63 -6.65
C GLY A 139 -2.26 6.79 -7.27
N PRO A 140 -2.97 7.92 -7.02
CA PRO A 140 -4.26 8.20 -7.65
C PRO A 140 -4.06 8.49 -9.14
N ARG A 141 -5.05 8.07 -9.95
CA ARG A 141 -5.14 8.45 -11.37
C ARG A 141 -6.32 9.39 -11.67
N SER A 142 -7.06 9.77 -10.63
CA SER A 142 -8.14 10.75 -10.70
C SER A 142 -8.29 11.48 -9.37
N LEU A 143 -8.92 12.66 -9.40
CA LEU A 143 -9.25 13.41 -8.19
C LEU A 143 -10.09 12.60 -7.20
N THR A 144 -11.09 11.86 -7.68
CA THR A 144 -11.96 11.04 -6.81
C THR A 144 -11.18 9.99 -6.02
N GLN A 145 -10.16 9.38 -6.63
CA GLN A 145 -9.27 8.45 -5.92
C GLN A 145 -8.43 9.17 -4.88
N LEU A 146 -7.86 10.34 -5.22
CA LEU A 146 -7.10 11.15 -4.28
C LEU A 146 -7.97 11.55 -3.07
N ASP A 147 -9.18 12.03 -3.29
CA ASP A 147 -10.10 12.40 -2.22
C ASP A 147 -10.46 11.20 -1.33
N SER A 148 -10.59 10.00 -1.91
CA SER A 148 -10.77 8.76 -1.13
C SER A 148 -9.56 8.49 -0.24
N TYR A 149 -8.33 8.62 -0.75
CA TYR A 149 -7.12 8.43 0.05
C TYR A 149 -6.97 9.47 1.16
N LEU A 150 -7.26 10.74 0.86
CA LEU A 150 -7.25 11.81 1.84
C LEU A 150 -8.31 11.59 2.92
N GLY A 151 -9.52 11.14 2.54
CA GLY A 151 -10.57 10.79 3.48
C GLY A 151 -10.23 9.60 4.39
N ALA A 152 -9.27 8.75 4.00
CA ALA A 152 -8.80 7.65 4.84
C ALA A 152 -7.98 8.13 6.05
N LEU A 153 -7.55 9.40 6.07
CA LEU A 153 -6.89 9.98 7.24
C LEU A 153 -7.82 9.94 8.45
N ASP A 154 -9.13 10.14 8.24
CA ASP A 154 -10.13 10.25 9.30
C ASP A 154 -10.82 8.92 9.65
N VAL A 155 -10.44 7.84 8.98
CA VAL A 155 -10.93 6.48 9.29
C VAL A 155 -10.06 5.88 10.39
N GLN A 156 -10.71 5.38 11.44
CA GLN A 156 -10.10 4.61 12.51
C GLN A 156 -10.72 3.21 12.52
N LEU A 157 -9.88 2.18 12.36
CA LEU A 157 -10.32 0.79 12.45
C LEU A 157 -10.37 0.37 13.93
N THR A 158 -11.37 -0.42 14.31
CA THR A 158 -11.34 -1.07 15.62
C THR A 158 -10.23 -2.12 15.67
N PRO A 159 -9.76 -2.53 16.87
CA PRO A 159 -8.81 -3.63 17.00
C PRO A 159 -9.27 -4.91 16.29
N GLU A 160 -10.57 -5.21 16.33
CA GLU A 160 -11.17 -6.38 15.70
C GLU A 160 -11.16 -6.27 14.17
N GLN A 161 -11.50 -5.09 13.63
CA GLN A 161 -11.46 -4.83 12.18
C GLN A 161 -10.02 -4.90 11.65
N PHE A 162 -9.06 -4.32 12.37
CA PHE A 162 -7.64 -4.42 12.04
C PHE A 162 -7.18 -5.88 12.06
N ALA A 163 -7.50 -6.63 13.12
CA ALA A 163 -7.13 -8.04 13.26
C ALA A 163 -7.71 -8.88 12.12
N ARG A 164 -8.99 -8.70 11.77
CA ARG A 164 -9.65 -9.38 10.65
C ARG A 164 -8.92 -9.14 9.34
N LEU A 165 -8.61 -7.88 9.01
CA LEU A 165 -7.87 -7.52 7.79
C LEU A 165 -6.46 -8.09 7.79
N SER A 166 -5.77 -8.05 8.94
CA SER A 166 -4.42 -8.60 9.09
C SER A 166 -4.37 -10.12 8.95
N GLU A 167 -5.40 -10.84 9.41
CA GLU A 167 -5.48 -12.29 9.30
C GLU A 167 -5.72 -12.72 7.85
N VAL A 168 -6.72 -12.15 7.17
CA VAL A 168 -7.03 -12.55 5.78
C VAL A 168 -5.93 -12.16 4.79
N SER A 169 -5.16 -11.10 5.08
CA SER A 169 -4.03 -10.65 4.25
C SER A 169 -2.68 -11.22 4.68
N ALA A 170 -2.65 -12.15 5.64
CA ALA A 170 -1.41 -12.73 6.12
C ALA A 170 -0.72 -13.55 5.00
N VAL A 171 0.52 -13.18 4.69
CA VAL A 171 1.34 -13.90 3.71
C VAL A 171 1.99 -15.11 4.38
N ALA A 172 1.98 -16.26 3.69
CA ALA A 172 2.72 -17.44 4.12
C ALA A 172 4.24 -17.14 4.03
N LEU A 173 4.93 -17.20 5.16
CA LEU A 173 6.36 -16.88 5.23
C LEU A 173 7.26 -17.93 4.57
N GLY A 174 6.73 -19.15 4.34
CA GLY A 174 7.45 -20.23 3.65
C GLY A 174 8.73 -20.66 4.37
N VAL A 175 9.67 -21.23 3.60
CA VAL A 175 11.01 -21.61 4.09
C VAL A 175 11.91 -20.35 4.13
N PRO A 176 12.73 -20.14 5.19
CA PRO A 176 13.02 -21.04 6.31
C PRO A 176 12.06 -20.93 7.51
N HIS A 177 11.10 -20.02 7.48
CA HIS A 177 10.23 -19.73 8.64
C HIS A 177 9.41 -20.94 9.09
N GLU A 178 8.85 -21.72 8.17
CA GLU A 178 8.08 -22.93 8.47
C GLU A 178 8.96 -24.04 9.06
N ALA A 179 10.16 -24.24 8.52
CA ALA A 179 11.11 -25.22 9.02
C ALA A 179 11.62 -24.87 10.43
N ILE A 180 11.85 -23.58 10.68
CA ILE A 180 12.21 -23.06 12.01
C ILE A 180 11.04 -23.24 12.99
N ALA A 181 9.81 -22.88 12.60
CA ALA A 181 8.63 -23.07 13.44
C ALA A 181 8.41 -24.54 13.82
N GLY A 182 8.57 -25.46 12.87
CA GLY A 182 8.43 -26.91 13.10
C GLY A 182 9.54 -27.52 13.96
N SER A 183 10.73 -26.91 13.99
CA SER A 183 11.86 -27.37 14.80
C SER A 183 12.02 -26.63 16.12
N LEU A 184 11.26 -25.54 16.33
CA LEU A 184 11.39 -24.65 17.48
C LEU A 184 11.28 -25.42 18.80
N SER A 185 10.28 -26.28 18.96
CA SER A 185 10.07 -27.07 20.19
C SER A 185 11.28 -27.96 20.55
N GLY A 186 11.99 -28.49 19.55
CA GLY A 186 13.18 -29.32 19.72
C GLY A 186 14.44 -28.51 20.01
N ILE A 187 14.65 -27.38 19.32
CA ILE A 187 15.79 -26.47 19.54
C ILE A 187 15.77 -25.88 20.95
N GLN A 188 14.57 -25.71 21.50
CA GLN A 188 14.31 -25.16 22.83
C GLN A 188 14.49 -26.20 23.96
N GLY A 189 15.01 -27.40 23.66
CA GLY A 189 15.21 -28.48 24.63
C GLY A 189 13.92 -28.99 25.27
N GLY A 190 12.76 -28.75 24.63
CA GLY A 190 11.44 -29.10 25.15
C GLY A 190 10.96 -28.28 26.34
N ASN A 191 11.77 -27.35 26.87
CA ASN A 191 11.41 -26.49 28.00
C ASN A 191 11.36 -25.01 27.59
N THR A 192 10.19 -24.60 27.10
CA THR A 192 9.91 -23.22 26.66
C THR A 192 10.05 -22.17 27.77
N SER A 193 10.08 -22.58 29.05
CA SER A 193 10.32 -21.66 30.18
C SER A 193 11.76 -21.13 30.26
N CYS A 194 12.71 -21.75 29.56
CA CYS A 194 14.11 -21.30 29.49
C CYS A 194 14.34 -20.18 28.46
N ILE A 195 13.26 -19.66 27.86
CA ILE A 195 13.34 -18.84 26.66
C ILE A 195 12.78 -17.47 26.96
N ILE A 196 13.70 -16.51 26.94
CA ILE A 196 13.38 -15.11 27.03
C ILE A 196 12.88 -14.71 25.65
N ALA A 197 11.56 -14.75 25.47
CA ALA A 197 10.93 -14.15 24.32
C ALA A 197 11.24 -12.64 24.28
N PRO A 198 11.35 -12.03 23.09
CA PRO A 198 11.40 -10.58 22.99
C PRO A 198 10.23 -9.98 23.76
N ALA A 199 10.47 -8.93 24.55
CA ALA A 199 9.41 -8.27 25.30
C ALA A 199 8.23 -7.92 24.36
N ALA A 200 7.03 -8.36 24.73
CA ALA A 200 5.81 -8.01 24.02
C ALA A 200 5.72 -6.48 23.95
N VAL A 201 5.55 -5.97 22.73
CA VAL A 201 5.56 -4.53 22.46
C VAL A 201 4.17 -4.01 22.84
N GLY A 202 4.11 -3.18 23.89
CA GLY A 202 2.94 -2.36 24.19
C GLY A 202 2.84 -1.14 23.29
#